data_AF-A0A5C6C736-F1
#
_entry.id   AF-A0A5C6C736-F1
#
_cell.length_a   1.000
_cell.length_b   1.000
_cell.length_c   1.000
_cell.angle_alpha   90.00
_cell.angle_beta   90.00
_cell.angle_gamma   90.00
#
_symmetry.space_group_name_H-M   'P 1'
#
loop_
_entity.id
_entity.type
_entity.pdbx_description
1 polymer ?
#
loop_
_entity_poly.entity_id
_entity_poly.type
_entity_poly.pdbx_seq_one_letter_code
_entity_poly.pdbx_strand_id
1 'polypeptide(L)'
;MNWNGITLAIIGALAVWRALWLAAGVPNTTDLADRVRREAQSQCDPLPRSPVSPSQERWRISFASVADQRSTSRGAPQIVATGTDVWDPDLPIWITPGRDRAPGWADWDDNGDGVVDDSGELGAAWSDDHCVVELPGMSPPQGRVIDHGAFGPRQSSGDARPQRQHFNVVYMRDAP
;
A
#
# COMPACT_ATOMS: atom_id res chain seq x y z
N MET A 1 10.04 -42.70 -5.63
CA MET A 1 9.42 -41.65 -6.47
C MET A 1 10.45 -40.56 -6.67
N ASN A 2 10.85 -40.26 -7.92
CA ASN A 2 11.91 -39.29 -8.19
C ASN A 2 11.35 -37.87 -8.08
N TRP A 3 11.47 -37.28 -6.90
CA TRP A 3 11.01 -35.92 -6.58
C TRP A 3 11.46 -34.87 -7.61
N ASN A 4 12.66 -35.02 -8.18
CA ASN A 4 13.19 -34.11 -9.20
C ASN A 4 12.36 -34.10 -10.50
N GLY A 5 11.79 -35.24 -10.89
CA GLY A 5 10.94 -35.32 -12.09
C GLY A 5 9.58 -34.62 -11.87
N ILE A 6 9.04 -34.73 -10.66
CA ILE A 6 7.79 -34.09 -10.26
C ILE A 6 7.98 -32.57 -10.20
N THR A 7 9.07 -32.09 -9.60
CA THR A 7 9.38 -30.65 -9.54
C THR A 7 9.53 -30.03 -10.92
N LEU A 8 10.23 -30.70 -11.85
CA LEU A 8 10.38 -30.22 -13.23
C LEU A 8 9.04 -30.18 -13.99
N ALA A 9 8.19 -31.18 -13.78
CA ALA A 9 6.85 -31.21 -14.37
C ALA A 9 5.98 -30.05 -13.84
N ILE A 10 6.04 -29.77 -12.54
CA ILE A 10 5.31 -28.64 -11.93
C ILE A 10 5.79 -27.30 -12.49
N ILE A 11 7.11 -27.07 -12.53
CA ILE A 11 7.68 -25.84 -13.09
C ILE A 11 7.28 -25.65 -14.55
N GLY A 12 7.34 -26.73 -15.35
CA GLY A 12 6.92 -26.71 -16.75
C GLY A 12 5.44 -26.35 -16.91
N ALA A 13 4.56 -26.96 -16.10
CA ALA A 13 3.13 -26.67 -16.12
C ALA A 13 2.82 -25.22 -15.75
N LEU A 14 3.48 -24.67 -14.72
CA LEU A 14 3.31 -23.27 -14.32
C LEU A 14 3.80 -22.29 -15.40
N ALA A 15 4.90 -22.60 -16.09
CA ALA A 15 5.42 -21.78 -17.18
C ALA A 15 4.45 -21.76 -18.38
N VAL A 16 3.88 -22.91 -18.75
CA VAL A 16 2.88 -23.02 -19.83
C VAL A 16 1.60 -22.29 -19.45
N TRP A 17 1.11 -22.48 -18.23
CA TRP A 17 -0.05 -21.76 -17.70
C TRP A 17 0.14 -20.24 -17.80
N ARG A 18 1.29 -19.74 -17.35
CA ARG A 18 1.63 -18.31 -17.42
C ARG A 18 1.67 -17.80 -18.86
N ALA A 19 2.23 -18.57 -19.79
CA ALA A 19 2.28 -18.18 -21.20
C ALA A 19 0.88 -18.08 -21.83
N LEU A 20 -0.01 -19.03 -21.54
CA LEU A 20 -1.41 -18.99 -21.99
C LEU A 20 -2.18 -17.81 -21.40
N TRP A 21 -1.95 -17.50 -20.12
CA TRP A 21 -2.56 -16.37 -19.43
C TRP A 21 -2.16 -15.02 -20.04
N LEU A 22 -0.88 -14.86 -20.41
CA LEU A 22 -0.39 -13.68 -21.12
C LEU A 22 -0.93 -13.60 -22.56
N ALA A 23 -1.01 -14.73 -23.28
CA ALA A 23 -1.56 -14.78 -24.64
C ALA A 23 -3.06 -14.44 -24.70
N ALA A 24 -3.81 -14.69 -23.62
CA ALA A 24 -5.20 -14.31 -23.47
C ALA A 24 -5.41 -12.80 -23.23
N GLY A 25 -4.35 -11.98 -23.25
CA GLY A 25 -4.43 -10.53 -23.11
C GLY A 25 -4.66 -10.05 -21.67
N VAL A 26 -4.51 -10.93 -20.68
CA VAL A 26 -4.60 -10.51 -19.28
C VAL A 26 -3.37 -9.65 -18.95
N PRO A 27 -3.56 -8.40 -18.47
CA PRO A 27 -2.46 -7.46 -18.31
C PRO A 27 -1.38 -8.02 -17.39
N ASN A 28 -0.12 -8.00 -17.82
CA ASN A 28 1.00 -8.29 -16.94
C ASN A 28 1.24 -7.08 -16.01
N THR A 29 0.43 -6.99 -14.96
CA THR A 29 0.54 -5.98 -13.91
C THR A 29 1.89 -6.07 -13.18
N THR A 30 2.53 -7.24 -13.18
CA THR A 30 3.87 -7.47 -12.62
C THR A 30 4.96 -6.75 -13.44
N ASP A 31 4.94 -6.86 -14.77
CA ASP A 31 5.91 -6.15 -15.63
C ASP A 31 5.75 -4.63 -15.59
N LEU A 32 4.51 -4.16 -15.40
CA LEU A 32 4.24 -2.74 -15.21
C LEU A 32 4.77 -2.28 -13.84
N ALA A 33 4.49 -3.02 -12.76
CA ALA A 33 5.01 -2.72 -11.43
C ALA A 33 6.55 -2.73 -11.39
N ASP A 34 7.20 -3.69 -12.06
CA ASP A 34 8.66 -3.77 -12.12
C ASP A 34 9.29 -2.70 -13.01
N ARG A 35 8.57 -2.22 -14.05
CA ARG A 35 9.01 -1.04 -14.80
C ARG A 35 8.89 0.22 -13.96
N VAL A 36 7.76 0.46 -13.31
CA VAL A 36 7.56 1.63 -12.44
C VAL A 36 8.57 1.64 -11.29
N ARG A 37 8.85 0.47 -10.68
CA ARG A 37 9.88 0.33 -9.64
C ARG A 37 11.28 0.68 -10.15
N ARG A 38 11.67 0.17 -11.33
CA ARG A 38 12.97 0.47 -11.94
C ARG A 38 13.11 1.94 -12.34
N GLU A 39 12.07 2.52 -12.91
CA GLU A 39 12.01 3.93 -13.28
C GLU A 39 12.15 4.83 -12.04
N ALA A 40 11.41 4.51 -10.97
CA ALA A 40 11.52 5.20 -9.68
C ALA A 40 12.92 5.04 -9.06
N GLN A 41 13.51 3.84 -9.13
CA GLN A 41 14.89 3.59 -8.68
C GLN A 41 15.95 4.28 -9.53
N SER A 42 15.72 4.52 -10.83
CA SER A 42 16.65 5.25 -11.69
C SER A 42 16.52 6.77 -11.53
N GLN A 43 15.33 7.25 -11.16
CA GLN A 43 15.09 8.68 -10.89
C GLN A 43 15.50 9.08 -9.48
N CYS A 44 15.50 8.14 -8.53
CA CYS A 44 16.14 8.29 -7.24
C CYS A 44 17.60 7.81 -7.35
N ASP A 45 18.52 8.72 -7.68
CA ASP A 45 19.97 8.47 -7.54
C ASP A 45 20.27 7.69 -6.25
N PRO A 46 21.27 6.79 -6.23
CA PRO A 46 21.64 6.09 -5.01
C PRO A 46 22.12 7.14 -4.01
N LEU A 47 21.21 7.54 -3.12
CA LEU A 47 21.54 8.41 -2.00
C LEU A 47 22.78 7.79 -1.33
N PRO A 48 23.89 8.53 -1.19
CA PRO A 48 25.06 8.01 -0.53
C PRO A 48 24.60 7.52 0.85
N ARG A 49 24.77 6.21 1.10
CA ARG A 49 24.55 5.58 2.40
C ARG A 49 25.58 6.15 3.37
N SER A 50 25.36 7.39 3.79
CA SER A 50 25.87 7.84 5.07
C SER A 50 25.11 7.05 6.14
N PRO A 51 25.75 6.61 7.22
CA PRO A 51 25.03 6.14 8.39
C PRO A 51 24.30 7.35 8.97
N VAL A 52 23.08 7.59 8.49
CA VAL A 52 22.21 8.64 9.01
C VAL A 52 21.87 8.21 10.43
N SER A 53 22.41 8.95 11.39
CA SER A 53 22.01 8.84 12.78
C SER A 53 20.49 9.08 12.83
N PRO A 54 19.68 8.16 13.40
CA PRO A 54 18.22 8.19 13.33
C PRO A 54 17.57 9.44 13.98
N SER A 55 18.36 10.36 14.53
CA SER A 55 17.92 11.61 15.12
C SER A 55 17.80 12.80 14.15
N GLN A 56 18.18 12.67 12.86
CA GLN A 56 18.24 13.82 11.93
C GLN A 56 17.30 13.80 10.73
N GLU A 57 16.63 12.69 10.39
CA GLU A 57 15.60 12.71 9.34
C GLU A 57 14.24 13.12 9.92
N ARG A 58 14.05 14.44 10.05
CA ARG A 58 12.80 15.05 10.56
C ARG A 58 11.64 15.05 9.58
N TRP A 59 11.80 14.52 8.37
CA TRP A 59 10.72 14.51 7.39
C TRP A 59 10.88 13.33 6.42
N ARG A 60 9.90 12.43 6.43
CA ARG A 60 9.69 11.49 5.32
C ARG A 60 8.76 12.14 4.30
N ILE A 61 9.20 12.19 3.05
CA ILE A 61 8.35 12.60 1.92
C ILE A 61 7.24 11.57 1.78
N SER A 62 5.99 12.01 1.92
CA SER A 62 4.83 11.22 1.48
C SER A 62 4.51 11.59 0.04
N PHE A 63 4.15 10.60 -0.77
CA PHE A 63 3.71 10.85 -2.14
C PHE A 63 2.45 11.71 -2.08
N ALA A 64 2.49 12.84 -2.78
CA ALA A 64 1.39 13.76 -2.81
C ALA A 64 0.17 13.11 -3.47
N SER A 65 -1.01 13.23 -2.87
CA SER A 65 -2.24 12.80 -3.53
C SER A 65 -2.62 13.83 -4.60
N VAL A 66 -3.02 13.38 -5.79
CA VAL A 66 -3.54 14.28 -6.82
C VAL A 66 -4.97 14.60 -6.43
N ALA A 67 -5.18 15.75 -5.80
CA ALA A 67 -6.52 16.22 -5.49
C ALA A 67 -7.25 16.56 -6.78
N ASP A 68 -8.51 16.15 -6.89
CA ASP A 68 -9.41 16.48 -8.02
C ASP A 68 -9.89 17.96 -7.96
N GLN A 69 -9.07 18.84 -7.37
CA GLN A 69 -9.38 20.25 -7.22
C GLN A 69 -9.04 21.00 -8.51
N ARG A 70 -10.07 21.29 -9.30
CA ARG A 70 -10.01 22.17 -10.47
C ARG A 70 -9.79 23.61 -10.02
N SER A 71 -8.56 24.11 -10.08
CA SER A 71 -8.28 25.54 -9.98
C SER A 71 -8.50 26.22 -11.33
N THR A 72 -9.18 27.38 -11.34
CA THR A 72 -9.47 28.18 -12.54
C THR A 72 -8.41 29.24 -12.87
N SER A 73 -7.34 29.31 -12.08
CA SER A 73 -6.26 30.29 -12.25
C SER A 73 -5.14 29.74 -13.14
N ARG A 74 -4.47 30.60 -13.92
CA ARG A 74 -3.41 30.25 -14.87
C ARG A 74 -2.04 30.22 -14.17
N GLY A 75 -1.25 29.14 -14.26
CA GLY A 75 0.05 29.03 -13.56
C GLY A 75 0.71 27.65 -13.55
N ALA A 76 1.92 27.58 -12.97
CA ALA A 76 2.69 26.35 -12.76
C ALA A 76 2.03 25.43 -11.70
N PRO A 77 2.24 24.10 -11.75
CA PRO A 77 1.69 23.19 -10.73
C PRO A 77 2.12 23.62 -9.32
N GLN A 78 1.16 23.63 -8.40
CA GLN A 78 1.40 24.00 -7.01
C GLN A 78 1.37 22.77 -6.12
N ILE A 79 2.43 22.61 -5.32
CA ILE A 79 2.49 21.65 -4.23
C ILE A 79 1.98 22.36 -2.98
N VAL A 80 0.84 21.92 -2.45
CA VAL A 80 0.21 22.51 -1.27
C VAL A 80 0.29 21.52 -0.12
N ALA A 81 0.92 21.91 0.98
CA ALA A 81 0.88 21.09 2.20
C ALA A 81 -0.56 21.04 2.73
N THR A 82 -1.09 19.83 2.91
CA THR A 82 -2.50 19.60 3.27
C THR A 82 -2.70 19.08 4.69
N GLY A 83 -1.64 18.63 5.34
CA GLY A 83 -1.72 18.11 6.69
C GLY A 83 -0.37 17.70 7.27
N THR A 84 -0.37 17.36 8.54
CA THR A 84 0.77 16.74 9.22
C THR A 84 0.24 15.69 10.17
N ASP A 85 0.70 14.46 9.96
CA ASP A 85 0.50 13.36 10.89
C ASP A 85 1.71 13.23 11.81
N VAL A 86 1.47 12.64 12.97
CA VAL A 86 2.50 12.29 13.93
C VAL A 86 2.47 10.78 14.12
N TRP A 87 3.65 10.17 14.19
CA TRP A 87 3.79 8.77 14.54
C TRP A 87 3.31 8.56 15.98
N ASP A 88 2.41 7.61 16.15
CA ASP A 88 1.87 7.22 17.43
C ASP A 88 2.03 5.70 17.58
N PRO A 89 2.87 5.23 18.52
CA PRO A 89 3.10 3.81 18.73
C PRO A 89 1.88 3.05 19.23
N ASP A 90 0.86 3.75 19.74
CA ASP A 90 -0.31 3.15 20.39
C ASP A 90 -1.52 3.05 19.45
N LEU A 91 -1.44 3.63 18.25
CA LEU A 91 -2.53 3.51 17.26
C LEU A 91 -2.59 2.08 16.71
N PRO A 92 -3.73 1.38 16.81
CA PRO A 92 -3.86 0.02 16.32
C PRO A 92 -3.97 0.01 14.80
N ILE A 93 -3.26 -0.94 14.20
CA ILE A 93 -3.36 -1.27 12.78
C ILE A 93 -4.29 -2.46 12.66
N TRP A 94 -5.38 -2.22 11.96
CA TRP A 94 -6.40 -3.21 11.64
C TRP A 94 -6.17 -3.77 10.26
N ILE A 95 -6.45 -5.06 10.10
CA ILE A 95 -6.75 -5.65 8.81
C ILE A 95 -8.26 -5.88 8.73
N THR A 96 -8.86 -5.47 7.61
CA THR A 96 -10.32 -5.44 7.42
C THR A 96 -10.67 -5.99 6.05
N PRO A 97 -11.87 -6.58 5.89
CA PRO A 97 -12.39 -6.98 4.59
C PRO A 97 -12.28 -5.88 3.53
N GLY A 98 -12.10 -6.32 2.30
CA GLY A 98 -12.03 -5.43 1.16
C GLY A 98 -13.38 -4.93 0.66
N ARG A 99 -13.47 -4.77 -0.66
CA ARG A 99 -14.66 -4.28 -1.34
C ARG A 99 -15.78 -5.31 -1.35
N ASP A 100 -15.44 -6.59 -1.44
CA ASP A 100 -16.41 -7.70 -1.40
C ASP A 100 -17.02 -7.93 -0.01
N ARG A 101 -16.38 -7.38 1.04
CA ARG A 101 -16.75 -7.49 2.45
C ARG A 101 -16.55 -8.90 3.03
N ALA A 102 -15.80 -9.75 2.34
CA ALA A 102 -15.36 -11.04 2.85
C ALA A 102 -13.92 -10.94 3.37
N PRO A 103 -13.55 -11.69 4.42
CA PRO A 103 -12.15 -11.92 4.76
C PRO A 103 -11.41 -12.65 3.65
N GLY A 104 -10.17 -12.25 3.36
CA GLY A 104 -9.34 -13.01 2.44
C GLY A 104 -9.91 -13.05 1.02
N TRP A 105 -10.02 -14.25 0.44
CA TRP A 105 -10.67 -14.50 -0.83
C TRP A 105 -12.12 -14.93 -0.57
N ALA A 106 -13.07 -14.10 -1.04
CA ALA A 106 -14.48 -14.44 -0.93
C ALA A 106 -14.81 -15.86 -1.40
N ASP A 107 -15.59 -16.57 -0.58
CA ASP A 107 -16.07 -17.94 -0.79
C ASP A 107 -14.94 -18.99 -0.86
N TRP A 108 -13.74 -18.69 -0.37
CA TRP A 108 -12.58 -19.59 -0.39
C TRP A 108 -11.97 -19.78 1.00
N ASP A 109 -11.65 -21.04 1.34
CA ASP A 109 -10.93 -21.40 2.57
C ASP A 109 -9.43 -21.14 2.40
N ASP A 110 -8.98 -19.94 2.75
CA ASP A 110 -7.60 -19.48 2.51
C ASP A 110 -6.57 -20.13 3.44
N ASN A 111 -7.02 -20.53 4.63
CA ASN A 111 -6.15 -21.02 5.70
C ASN A 111 -6.18 -22.56 5.81
N GLY A 112 -7.13 -23.23 5.14
CA GLY A 112 -7.30 -24.68 5.06
C GLY A 112 -7.95 -25.31 6.29
N ASP A 113 -8.65 -24.55 7.12
CA ASP A 113 -9.27 -25.02 8.37
C ASP A 113 -10.70 -25.56 8.20
N GLY A 114 -11.25 -25.47 6.99
CA GLY A 114 -12.58 -25.93 6.62
C GLY A 114 -13.70 -24.92 6.92
N VAL A 115 -13.37 -23.71 7.38
CA VAL A 115 -14.27 -22.57 7.51
C VAL A 115 -13.95 -21.59 6.38
N VAL A 116 -14.99 -21.03 5.78
CA VAL A 116 -14.86 -20.06 4.68
C VAL A 116 -15.32 -18.69 5.17
N ASP A 117 -14.66 -17.64 4.71
CA ASP A 117 -14.89 -16.23 5.04
C ASP A 117 -14.78 -15.94 6.55
N ASP A 118 -13.78 -16.56 7.18
CA ASP A 118 -13.50 -16.47 8.60
C ASP A 118 -12.50 -15.33 8.89
N SER A 119 -12.54 -14.77 10.11
CA SER A 119 -11.64 -13.66 10.47
C SER A 119 -10.15 -14.02 10.44
N GLY A 120 -9.82 -15.31 10.49
CA GLY A 120 -8.46 -15.85 10.35
C GLY A 120 -7.91 -15.70 8.93
N GLU A 121 -8.76 -15.59 7.91
CA GLU A 121 -8.38 -15.47 6.50
C GLU A 121 -7.96 -14.05 6.09
N LEU A 122 -8.26 -13.05 6.94
CA LEU A 122 -7.84 -11.66 6.71
C LEU A 122 -6.34 -11.55 6.47
N GLY A 123 -5.98 -10.97 5.33
CA GLY A 123 -4.62 -10.76 4.85
C GLY A 123 -4.11 -11.86 3.95
N ALA A 124 -4.97 -12.73 3.42
CA ALA A 124 -4.61 -13.68 2.39
C ALA A 124 -3.92 -12.97 1.22
N ALA A 125 -2.89 -13.61 0.65
CA ALA A 125 -2.17 -13.02 -0.47
C ALA A 125 -3.14 -12.80 -1.64
N TRP A 126 -3.06 -11.62 -2.28
CA TRP A 126 -3.92 -11.21 -3.39
C TRP A 126 -5.41 -11.01 -3.07
N SER A 127 -5.82 -11.05 -1.80
CA SER A 127 -7.12 -10.53 -1.36
C SER A 127 -7.22 -9.01 -1.60
N ASP A 128 -8.43 -8.48 -1.52
CA ASP A 128 -8.68 -7.04 -1.54
C ASP A 128 -8.78 -6.45 -0.11
N ASP A 129 -8.35 -7.21 0.90
CA ASP A 129 -8.28 -6.77 2.29
C ASP A 129 -7.47 -5.48 2.44
N HIS A 130 -7.88 -4.65 3.40
CA HIS A 130 -7.25 -3.37 3.68
C HIS A 130 -6.54 -3.37 5.02
N CYS A 131 -5.33 -2.80 5.04
CA CYS A 131 -4.69 -2.35 6.28
C CYS A 131 -5.12 -0.91 6.57
N VAL A 132 -5.83 -0.71 7.67
CA VAL A 132 -6.33 0.61 8.10
C VAL A 132 -5.87 0.92 9.51
N VAL A 133 -5.85 2.21 9.84
CA VAL A 133 -5.49 2.69 11.18
C VAL A 133 -6.77 3.22 11.82
N GLU A 134 -7.09 2.75 13.02
CA GLU A 134 -8.20 3.32 13.79
C GLU A 134 -7.74 4.62 14.42
N LEU A 135 -8.40 5.72 14.07
CA LEU A 135 -8.12 7.02 14.66
C LEU A 135 -8.92 7.20 15.97
N PRO A 136 -8.36 7.90 16.97
CA PRO A 136 -9.05 8.12 18.24
C PRO A 136 -10.41 8.79 18.05
N GLY A 137 -11.43 8.25 18.71
CA GLY A 137 -12.81 8.75 18.64
C GLY A 137 -13.61 8.23 17.44
N MET A 138 -13.02 7.41 16.57
CA MET A 138 -13.75 6.65 15.55
C MET A 138 -14.23 5.32 16.13
N SER A 139 -15.27 4.72 15.52
CA SER A 139 -15.64 3.35 15.85
C SER A 139 -14.62 2.37 15.25
N PRO A 140 -14.25 1.29 15.98
CA PRO A 140 -13.40 0.26 15.43
C PRO A 140 -13.97 -0.30 14.13
N PRO A 141 -13.13 -0.50 13.10
CA PRO A 141 -13.59 -1.14 11.87
C PRO A 141 -13.90 -2.63 12.12
N GLN A 142 -14.66 -3.23 11.20
CA GLN A 142 -14.85 -4.68 11.20
C GLN A 142 -13.56 -5.35 10.70
N GLY A 143 -12.91 -6.13 11.55
CA GLY A 143 -11.64 -6.76 11.22
C GLY A 143 -10.92 -7.26 12.47
N ARG A 144 -9.59 -7.36 12.41
CA ARG A 144 -8.74 -7.68 13.57
C ARG A 144 -7.51 -6.80 13.62
N VAL A 145 -7.01 -6.55 14.83
CA VAL A 145 -5.74 -5.86 15.02
C VAL A 145 -4.59 -6.81 14.66
N ILE A 146 -3.67 -6.34 13.82
CA ILE A 146 -2.47 -7.08 13.43
C ILE A 146 -1.20 -6.47 13.99
N ASP A 147 -1.20 -5.18 14.31
CA ASP A 147 -0.04 -4.48 14.86
C ASP A 147 -0.46 -3.16 15.54
N HIS A 148 0.50 -2.45 16.12
CA HIS A 148 0.36 -1.07 16.59
C HIS A 148 1.48 -0.19 16.02
N GLY A 149 1.24 1.11 15.99
CA GLY A 149 2.21 2.09 15.51
C GLY A 149 1.86 2.61 14.14
N ALA A 150 1.29 3.81 14.09
CA ALA A 150 0.88 4.42 12.83
C ALA A 150 1.01 5.94 12.84
N PHE A 151 0.98 6.54 11.66
CA PHE A 151 0.85 7.99 11.52
C PHE A 151 -0.63 8.37 11.61
N GLY A 152 -0.98 9.17 12.63
CA GLY A 152 -2.32 9.71 12.82
C GLY A 152 -2.31 11.24 12.94
N PRO A 153 -3.50 11.89 13.02
CA PRO A 153 -3.61 13.33 13.14
C PRO A 153 -2.83 13.86 14.35
N ARG A 154 -2.17 15.00 14.17
CA ARG A 154 -1.43 15.67 15.25
C ARG A 154 -2.36 16.04 16.41
N GLN A 155 -2.20 15.39 17.56
CA GLN A 155 -3.04 15.63 18.73
C GLN A 155 -2.65 16.88 19.55
N SER A 156 -1.40 17.39 19.46
CA SER A 156 -0.99 18.62 20.16
C SER A 156 0.22 19.36 19.54
N SER A 157 0.32 20.67 19.80
CA SER A 157 1.46 21.49 19.43
C SER A 157 2.61 21.30 20.42
N GLY A 158 3.60 20.49 20.06
CA GLY A 158 4.78 20.23 20.89
C GLY A 158 5.31 18.80 20.79
N ASP A 159 4.58 17.93 20.09
CA ASP A 159 4.92 16.52 19.96
C ASP A 159 6.26 16.31 19.22
N ALA A 160 7.24 15.75 19.94
CA ALA A 160 8.59 15.46 19.44
C ALA A 160 8.67 14.15 18.65
N ARG A 161 7.55 13.41 18.55
CA ARG A 161 7.44 12.17 17.79
C ARG A 161 7.65 12.42 16.28
N PRO A 162 8.08 11.41 15.51
CA PRO A 162 8.27 11.55 14.06
C PRO A 162 7.04 12.12 13.37
N GLN A 163 7.25 13.05 12.44
CA GLN A 163 6.16 13.72 11.73
C GLN A 163 6.18 13.36 10.26
N ARG A 164 4.99 13.27 9.67
CA ARG A 164 4.78 13.01 8.26
C ARG A 164 3.92 14.13 7.67
N GLN A 165 4.49 14.90 6.76
CA GLN A 165 3.76 15.97 6.08
C GLN A 165 3.05 15.44 4.84
N HIS A 166 1.80 15.87 4.67
CA HIS A 166 1.00 15.54 3.50
C HIS A 166 1.04 16.69 2.52
N PHE A 167 1.05 16.35 1.23
CA PHE A 167 1.03 17.31 0.15
C PHE A 167 -0.04 16.91 -0.86
N ASN A 168 -0.66 17.89 -1.49
CA ASN A 168 -1.45 17.69 -2.69
C ASN A 168 -0.78 18.40 -3.88
N VAL A 169 -0.86 17.78 -5.04
CA VAL A 169 -0.49 18.42 -6.31
C VAL A 169 -1.75 18.94 -6.96
N VAL A 170 -1.80 20.25 -7.20
CA VAL A 170 -2.89 20.89 -7.95
C VAL A 170 -2.42 21.11 -9.38
N TYR A 171 -2.99 20.34 -10.33
CA TYR A 171 -2.75 20.53 -11.77
C TYR A 171 -3.69 21.59 -12.32
N MET A 172 -3.14 22.47 -13.16
CA MET A 172 -3.93 23.39 -13.98
C MET A 172 -4.04 22.77 -15.37
N ARG A 173 -5.27 22.50 -15.83
CA ARG A 173 -5.48 22.05 -17.21
C ARG A 173 -5.47 23.29 -18.11
N ASP A 174 -4.69 23.27 -19.18
CA ASP A 174 -4.94 24.16 -20.30
C ASP A 174 -6.39 23.90 -20.78
N ALA A 175 -7.19 24.95 -20.90
CA ALA A 175 -8.55 24.86 -21.42
C ALA A 175 -8.51 24.32 -22.88
N PRO A 176 -9.54 23.58 -23.32
CA PRO A 176 -9.62 23.05 -24.69
C PRO A 176 -9.61 24.15 -25.75
#